data_AF-A0A355QH31-F1
#
_entry.id   AF-A0A355QH31-F1
#
_cell.length_a   1.000
_cell.length_b   1.000
_cell.length_c   1.000
_cell.angle_alpha   90.00
_cell.angle_beta   90.00
_cell.angle_gamma   90.00
#
_symmetry.space_group_name_H-M   'P 1'
#
loop_
_entity.id
_entity.type
_entity.pdbx_description
1 polymer ?
#
loop_
_entity_poly.entity_id
_entity_poly.type
_entity_poly.pdbx_seq_one_letter_code
_entity_poly.pdbx_strand_id
1 'polypeptide(L)'
;MTVARGMRLDVPRAIAVTMAGLAAAVGALMLVLWLAGSTDAIEVKLGDPDFRGIHAADLATEIARNGPVPFPDLAGRDRPIWITHAGDDPAIGWAAFSARVPGREA
;
A
#
# COMPACT_ATOMS: atom_id res chain seq x y z
N MET A 1 -35.21 46.34 -30.41
CA MET A 1 -34.70 46.49 -29.03
C MET A 1 -35.15 45.28 -28.23
N THR A 2 -34.23 44.41 -27.83
CA THR A 2 -34.51 43.23 -26.98
C THR A 2 -34.64 43.69 -25.53
N VAL A 3 -35.85 43.66 -25.00
CA VAL A 3 -36.12 44.01 -23.60
C VAL A 3 -35.65 42.84 -22.72
N ALA A 4 -34.64 43.07 -21.89
CA ALA A 4 -34.16 42.09 -20.92
C ALA A 4 -35.29 41.76 -19.94
N ARG A 5 -35.77 40.51 -20.00
CA ARG A 5 -36.79 39.99 -19.08
C ARG A 5 -36.12 39.74 -17.73
N GLY A 6 -36.33 40.64 -16.77
CA GLY A 6 -35.79 40.51 -15.42
C GLY A 6 -36.17 39.16 -14.79
N MET A 7 -35.17 38.42 -14.32
CA MET A 7 -35.39 37.18 -13.59
C MET A 7 -36.17 37.51 -12.31
N ARG A 8 -37.44 37.11 -12.25
CA ARG A 8 -38.20 37.14 -11.00
C ARG A 8 -37.63 36.04 -10.11
N LEU A 9 -36.72 36.41 -9.20
CA LEU A 9 -36.23 35.52 -8.17
C LEU A 9 -37.39 35.22 -7.22
N ASP A 10 -37.93 33.99 -7.30
CA ASP A 10 -38.80 33.47 -6.26
C ASP A 10 -37.94 33.17 -5.02
N VAL A 11 -37.75 34.21 -4.21
CA VAL A 11 -37.06 34.17 -2.91
C VAL A 11 -37.44 32.95 -2.06
N PRO A 12 -38.73 32.59 -1.88
CA PRO A 12 -39.09 31.41 -1.09
C PRO A 12 -38.57 30.10 -1.70
N ARG A 13 -38.57 29.99 -3.03
CA ARG A 13 -38.04 28.82 -3.74
C ARG A 13 -36.51 28.77 -3.64
N ALA A 14 -35.84 29.91 -3.73
CA ALA A 14 -34.39 30.00 -3.56
C ALA A 14 -33.96 29.56 -2.16
N ILE A 15 -34.66 30.02 -1.11
CA ILE A 15 -34.39 29.62 0.27
C ILE A 15 -34.60 28.11 0.46
N ALA A 16 -35.70 27.56 -0.08
CA ALA A 16 -36.00 26.13 0.03
C ALA A 16 -34.92 25.26 -0.64
N VAL A 17 -34.46 25.66 -1.83
CA VAL A 17 -33.41 24.92 -2.56
C VAL A 17 -32.08 24.97 -1.81
N THR A 18 -31.70 26.12 -1.26
CA THR A 18 -30.46 26.26 -0.47
C THR A 18 -30.50 25.42 0.80
N MET A 19 -31.61 25.44 1.53
CA MET A 19 -31.79 24.62 2.73
C MET A 19 -31.76 23.13 2.42
N ALA A 20 -32.41 22.70 1.34
CA ALA A 20 -32.39 21.31 0.89
C ALA A 20 -30.97 20.86 0.52
N GLY A 21 -30.20 21.70 -0.19
CA GLY A 21 -28.82 21.41 -0.54
C GLY A 21 -27.91 21.29 0.70
N LEU A 22 -28.07 22.20 1.67
CA LEU A 22 -27.30 22.15 2.91
C LEU A 22 -27.62 20.89 3.72
N ALA A 23 -28.90 20.55 3.86
CA ALA A 23 -29.33 19.34 4.55
C ALA A 23 -28.79 18.07 3.88
N ALA A 24 -28.79 18.02 2.54
CA ALA A 24 -28.23 16.90 1.79
C ALA A 24 -26.70 16.76 2.00
N ALA A 25 -25.96 17.88 2.01
CA ALA A 25 -24.51 17.86 2.25
C ALA A 25 -24.18 17.38 3.67
N VAL A 26 -24.89 17.88 4.68
CA VAL A 26 -24.72 17.44 6.07
C VAL A 26 -25.09 15.96 6.23
N GLY A 27 -26.18 15.52 5.61
CA GLY A 27 -26.60 14.12 5.62
C GLY A 27 -25.58 13.19 4.98
N ALA A 28 -25.01 13.57 3.83
CA ALA A 28 -23.98 12.80 3.15
C ALA A 28 -22.70 12.68 4.01
N LEU A 29 -22.28 13.77 4.66
CA LEU A 29 -21.13 13.75 5.57
C LEU A 29 -21.38 12.82 6.76
N MET A 30 -22.55 12.91 7.39
CA MET A 30 -22.92 12.04 8.51
C MET A 30 -22.98 10.57 8.09
N LEU A 31 -23.50 10.28 6.90
CA LEU A 31 -23.54 8.93 6.35
C LEU A 31 -22.13 8.35 6.16
N VAL A 32 -21.20 9.12 5.59
CA VAL A 32 -19.80 8.69 5.42
C VAL A 32 -19.15 8.40 6.77
N LEU A 33 -19.35 9.26 7.76
CA LEU A 33 -18.79 9.08 9.10
C LEU A 33 -19.38 7.86 9.80
N TRP A 34 -20.68 7.60 9.62
CA TRP A 34 -21.34 6.40 10.15
C TRP A 34 -20.79 5.13 9.51
N LEU A 35 -20.60 5.11 8.18
CA LEU A 35 -19.97 3.97 7.49
C LEU A 35 -18.52 3.76 7.97
N ALA A 36 -17.74 4.83 8.08
CA ALA A 36 -16.34 4.76 8.51
C ALA A 36 -16.18 4.29 9.96
N GLY A 37 -17.11 4.67 10.86
CA GLY A 37 -17.10 4.24 12.26
C GLY A 37 -17.63 2.82 12.49
N SER A 38 -18.22 2.18 11.47
CA SER A 38 -18.79 0.82 11.56
C SER A 38 -17.81 -0.30 11.23
N THR A 39 -16.61 0.04 10.73
CA THR A 39 -15.53 -0.92 10.49
C THR A 39 -14.57 -0.91 11.68
N ASP A 40 -14.84 -1.73 12.69
CA ASP A 40 -13.84 -2.07 13.69
C ASP A 40 -12.66 -2.77 12.99
N ALA A 41 -11.47 -2.18 13.16
CA ALA A 41 -10.20 -2.62 12.60
C ALA A 41 -10.07 -2.50 11.07
N ILE A 42 -9.59 -1.34 10.62
CA ILE A 42 -8.73 -1.31 9.43
C ILE A 42 -7.46 -2.08 9.80
N GLU A 43 -7.50 -3.40 9.63
CA GLU A 43 -6.33 -4.25 9.78
C GLU A 43 -5.42 -3.97 8.59
N VAL A 44 -4.59 -2.93 8.75
CA VAL A 44 -3.54 -2.59 7.79
C VAL A 44 -2.56 -3.77 7.81
N LYS A 45 -2.75 -4.72 6.90
CA LYS A 45 -1.83 -5.85 6.67
C LYS A 45 -0.47 -5.33 6.20
N LEU A 46 0.34 -4.89 7.14
CA LEU A 46 1.76 -4.55 6.95
C LEU A 46 2.65 -5.80 6.92
N GLY A 47 2.08 -6.98 7.09
CA GLY A 47 2.76 -8.27 7.11
C GLY A 47 1.95 -9.32 7.88
N ASP A 48 2.51 -10.52 8.02
CA ASP A 48 2.01 -11.47 9.01
C ASP A 48 2.43 -10.99 10.42
N PRO A 49 1.54 -11.11 11.43
CA PRO A 49 1.89 -10.77 12.82
C PRO A 49 2.97 -11.70 13.39
N ASP A 50 3.11 -12.89 12.79
CA ASP A 50 4.17 -13.84 13.08
C ASP A 50 5.22 -13.79 11.97
N PHE A 51 6.47 -13.53 12.37
CA PHE A 51 7.62 -13.80 11.49
C PHE A 51 7.74 -15.32 11.32
N ARG A 52 7.05 -15.89 10.33
CA ARG A 52 7.30 -17.26 9.89
C ARG A 52 8.67 -17.22 9.21
N GLY A 53 9.67 -17.78 9.89
CA GLY A 53 11.05 -17.80 9.39
C GLY A 53 11.14 -18.27 7.95
N ILE A 54 12.21 -17.88 7.25
CA ILE A 54 12.40 -18.24 5.84
C ILE A 54 12.43 -19.77 5.70
N HIS A 55 11.50 -20.31 4.92
CA HIS A 55 11.43 -21.74 4.66
C HIS A 55 12.48 -22.11 3.61
N ALA A 56 13.42 -22.98 3.98
CA ALA A 56 14.54 -23.35 3.11
C ALA A 56 14.07 -23.94 1.77
N ALA A 57 13.00 -24.74 1.76
CA ALA A 57 12.42 -25.30 0.54
C ALA A 57 11.84 -24.23 -0.39
N ASP A 58 11.11 -23.26 0.17
CA ASP A 58 10.53 -22.18 -0.62
C ASP A 58 11.62 -21.26 -1.18
N LEU A 59 12.64 -20.94 -0.37
CA LEU A 59 13.78 -20.14 -0.79
C LEU A 59 14.62 -20.85 -1.86
N ALA A 60 14.88 -22.15 -1.71
CA ALA A 60 15.59 -22.95 -2.71
C ALA A 60 14.83 -22.96 -4.04
N THR A 61 13.51 -23.14 -3.99
CA THR A 61 12.66 -23.11 -5.20
C THR A 61 12.63 -21.73 -5.84
N GLU A 62 12.63 -20.66 -5.04
CA GLU A 62 12.73 -19.29 -5.54
C GLU A 62 14.06 -19.05 -6.26
N ILE A 63 15.18 -19.49 -5.66
CA ILE A 63 16.51 -19.36 -6.26
C ILE A 63 16.62 -20.15 -7.56
N ALA A 64 16.06 -21.37 -7.60
CA ALA A 64 16.07 -22.20 -8.81
C ALA A 64 15.31 -21.55 -9.99
N ARG A 65 14.26 -20.77 -9.71
CA ARG A 65 13.45 -20.10 -10.74
C ARG A 65 13.97 -18.72 -11.12
N ASN A 66 14.36 -17.92 -10.13
CA ASN A 66 14.58 -16.48 -10.28
C ASN A 66 16.03 -16.05 -9.97
N GLY A 67 16.88 -16.97 -9.52
CA GLY A 67 18.30 -16.73 -9.22
C GLY A 67 18.55 -16.29 -7.76
N PRO A 68 19.81 -15.95 -7.43
CA PRO A 68 20.22 -15.62 -6.07
C PRO A 68 19.42 -14.48 -5.44
N VAL A 69 19.11 -14.61 -4.14
CA VAL A 69 18.27 -13.65 -3.41
C VAL A 69 19.15 -12.67 -2.61
N PRO A 70 18.92 -11.34 -2.72
CA PRO A 70 19.67 -10.35 -1.97
C PRO A 70 19.14 -10.21 -0.54
N PHE A 71 20.07 -10.10 0.40
CA PHE A 71 19.84 -9.79 1.81
C PHE A 71 20.54 -8.46 2.12
N PRO A 72 19.78 -7.35 2.16
CA PRO A 72 20.36 -6.03 2.35
C PRO A 72 20.89 -5.85 3.77
N ASP A 73 21.88 -4.98 3.91
CA ASP A 73 22.42 -4.61 5.21
C ASP A 73 21.49 -3.61 5.91
N LEU A 74 20.71 -4.13 6.86
CA LEU A 74 19.76 -3.33 7.64
C LEU A 74 20.46 -2.36 8.61
N ALA A 75 21.74 -2.56 8.90
CA ALA A 75 22.52 -1.67 9.76
C ALA A 75 23.20 -0.52 8.98
N GLY A 76 22.99 -0.45 7.65
CA GLY A 76 23.49 0.64 6.82
C GLY A 76 25.01 0.69 6.66
N ARG A 77 25.73 -0.41 6.89
CA ARG A 77 27.18 -0.51 6.70
C ARG A 77 27.56 -0.86 5.26
N ASP A 78 26.59 -0.82 4.35
CA ASP A 78 26.73 -1.21 2.96
C ASP A 78 27.39 -2.59 2.82
N ARG A 79 26.88 -3.64 3.50
CA ARG A 79 27.38 -5.02 3.34
C ARG A 79 26.27 -5.96 2.88
N PRO A 80 25.77 -5.83 1.64
CA PRO A 80 24.77 -6.74 1.12
C PRO A 80 25.38 -8.14 0.97
N ILE A 81 24.63 -9.14 1.39
CA ILE A 81 24.94 -10.54 1.13
C ILE A 81 23.89 -11.10 0.17
N TRP A 82 24.30 -12.04 -0.66
CA TRP A 82 23.44 -12.76 -1.59
C TRP A 82 23.47 -14.22 -1.19
N ILE A 83 22.29 -14.85 -1.18
CA ILE A 83 22.14 -16.28 -0.88
C ILE A 83 21.80 -17.01 -2.17
N THR A 84 22.49 -18.11 -2.41
CA THR A 84 22.19 -19.06 -3.49
C THR A 84 22.12 -20.49 -2.96
N HIS A 85 21.47 -21.36 -3.70
CA HIS A 85 21.30 -22.78 -3.43
C HIS A 85 21.54 -23.58 -4.71
N ALA A 86 22.16 -24.75 -4.58
CA ALA A 86 22.40 -25.66 -5.69
C ALA A 86 22.07 -27.10 -5.29
N GLY A 87 21.41 -27.82 -6.20
CA GLY A 87 20.94 -29.19 -5.98
C GLY A 87 19.48 -29.25 -5.55
N ASP A 88 19.00 -30.46 -5.26
CA ASP A 88 17.57 -30.72 -4.98
C ASP A 88 17.23 -30.80 -3.48
N ASP A 89 18.26 -30.93 -2.63
CA ASP A 89 18.07 -31.02 -1.17
C ASP A 89 18.17 -29.62 -0.53
N PRO A 90 17.06 -29.06 -0.01
CA PRO A 90 17.05 -27.75 0.61
C PRO A 90 17.79 -27.69 1.97
N ALA A 91 18.26 -28.81 2.52
CA ALA A 91 19.06 -28.83 3.75
C ALA A 91 20.56 -28.57 3.51
N ILE A 92 21.05 -28.73 2.27
CA ILE A 92 22.47 -28.59 1.91
C ILE A 92 22.64 -27.76 0.63
N GLY A 93 23.88 -27.51 0.20
CA GLY A 93 24.13 -26.83 -1.09
C GLY A 93 23.96 -25.32 -1.07
N TRP A 94 23.94 -24.70 0.12
CA TRP A 94 23.82 -23.26 0.29
C TRP A 94 25.16 -22.55 0.20
N ALA A 95 25.19 -21.39 -0.45
CA ALA A 95 26.34 -20.49 -0.46
C ALA A 95 25.90 -19.04 -0.27
N ALA A 96 26.74 -18.27 0.42
CA ALA A 96 26.57 -16.84 0.61
C ALA A 96 27.78 -16.10 0.04
N PHE A 97 27.52 -15.01 -0.68
CA PHE A 97 28.57 -14.18 -1.26
C PHE A 97 28.17 -12.70 -1.24
N SER A 98 29.14 -11.80 -1.23
CA SER A 98 28.88 -10.38 -1.46
C SER A 98 29.01 -10.07 -2.95
N ALA A 99 27.98 -9.45 -3.53
CA ALA A 99 28.05 -8.88 -4.86
C ALA A 99 27.68 -7.40 -4.79
N ARG A 100 28.59 -6.56 -5.29
CA ARG A 100 28.47 -5.10 -5.29
C ARG A 100 28.74 -4.57 -6.68
N VAL A 101 28.03 -3.51 -7.07
CA VAL A 101 28.28 -2.83 -8.34
C VAL A 101 29.64 -2.14 -8.26
N PRO A 102 30.56 -2.36 -9.22
CA PRO A 102 31.85 -1.68 -9.25
C PRO A 102 31.68 -0.15 -9.19
N GLY A 103 32.52 0.54 -8.40
CA GLY A 103 32.48 2.00 -8.25
C GLY A 103 31.51 2.54 -7.19
N ARG A 104 30.80 1.66 -6.45
CA ARG A 104 30.13 2.00 -5.18
C ARG A 104 30.86 1.37 -3.98
N GLU A 105 32.18 1.48 -3.95
CA GLU A 105 32.94 1.13 -2.75
C GLU A 105 33.01 2.39 -1.88
N ALA A 106 32.55 2.30 -0.64
CA ALA A 106 32.69 3.35 0.37
C ALA A 106 34.11 3.40 0.93
#